data_AF-A0A7J9F2P7-F1
#
_entry.id   AF-A0A7J9F2P7-F1
#
_cell.length_a   1.000
_cell.length_b   1.000
_cell.length_c   1.000
_cell.angle_alpha   90.00
_cell.angle_beta   90.00
_cell.angle_gamma   90.00
#
_symmetry.space_group_name_H-M   'P 1'
#
loop_
_entity.id
_entity.type
_entity.pdbx_description
1 polymer ?
#
loop_
_entity_poly.entity_id
_entity_poly.type
_entity_poly.pdbx_seq_one_letter_code
_entity_poly.pdbx_strand_id
1 'polypeptide(L)'
;VRGSIPFLWEQIVDLTYKPKFEIVRPEEAPQIAERHFLDLRKMYGSVLAVDLLNKHGGEGRLSDMFSNAMQPIVSEDLRYLHFDFTKICGHVHFERLSFLYDQIADFLVKNGYFLLNEESEKMEQLGVVRTNCIDCLDRTNITQSMIARKILELQLRRIGVFAAEETISSHPKLDRCFRILWANHGDDISIQYSGTAALKGDLVRSGQRRVQGILKDRYISFKRYYLNNFSDGTKQDAIDLLQGHYKVSVGGDITPPSQTGGLEAIASFPLALCLVLIGLLLTTMSLGQVGNDPRHLLFSVVWGSISVGIASFVRAKGRIFCNRPRLQLHDKPGY
;
A
#
# COMPACT_ATOMS: atom_id res chain seq x y z
N VAL A 1 -4.81 2.56 15.10
CA VAL A 1 -5.33 1.70 13.99
C VAL A 1 -4.79 2.18 12.65
N ARG A 2 -4.77 1.33 11.62
CA ARG A 2 -4.48 1.72 10.23
C ARG A 2 -5.61 1.27 9.31
N GLY A 3 -5.76 1.92 8.17
CA GLY A 3 -6.66 1.45 7.13
C GLY A 3 -6.53 2.26 5.86
N SER A 4 -7.17 1.75 4.79
CA SER A 4 -7.36 2.50 3.55
C SER A 4 -8.25 3.72 3.79
N ILE A 5 -8.35 4.58 2.79
CA ILE A 5 -9.27 5.70 2.78
C ILE A 5 -10.71 5.15 2.77
N PRO A 6 -11.59 5.57 3.69
CA PRO A 6 -12.91 4.94 3.91
C PRO A 6 -13.97 5.44 2.93
N PHE A 7 -13.73 5.25 1.63
CA PHE A 7 -14.72 5.35 0.56
C PHE A 7 -14.30 4.44 -0.60
N LEU A 8 -15.17 4.33 -1.60
CA LEU A 8 -14.93 3.42 -2.72
C LEU A 8 -13.98 4.06 -3.73
N TRP A 9 -12.84 3.42 -3.93
CA TRP A 9 -11.89 3.76 -4.97
C TRP A 9 -11.22 2.49 -5.45
N GLU A 10 -10.78 2.51 -6.70
CA GLU A 10 -10.11 1.38 -7.33
C GLU A 10 -8.80 1.81 -7.99
N GLN A 11 -7.87 0.87 -8.04
CA GLN A 11 -6.61 0.99 -8.77
C GLN A 11 -6.45 -0.25 -9.62
N ILE A 12 -6.90 -0.16 -10.88
CA ILE A 12 -6.88 -1.31 -11.80
C ILE A 12 -5.48 -1.48 -12.37
N VAL A 13 -4.87 -2.64 -12.14
CA VAL A 13 -3.59 -3.04 -12.75
C VAL A 13 -3.70 -3.19 -14.28
N ASP A 14 -2.73 -2.62 -14.98
CA ASP A 14 -2.66 -2.57 -16.44
C ASP A 14 -1.21 -2.68 -16.99
N LEU A 15 -0.31 -3.33 -16.25
CA LEU A 15 1.15 -3.38 -16.48
C LEU A 15 1.87 -2.03 -16.33
N THR A 16 1.17 -0.94 -16.04
CA THR A 16 1.83 0.32 -15.67
C THR A 16 2.45 0.19 -14.28
N TYR A 17 3.65 0.75 -14.09
CA TYR A 17 4.33 0.74 -12.79
C TYR A 17 3.50 1.36 -11.67
N LYS A 18 2.78 2.46 -11.96
CA LYS A 18 1.82 3.10 -11.05
C LYS A 18 0.49 3.28 -11.79
N PRO A 19 -0.46 2.35 -11.63
CA PRO A 19 -1.79 2.49 -12.22
C PRO A 19 -2.55 3.69 -11.64
N LYS A 20 -3.50 4.23 -12.40
CA LYS A 20 -4.32 5.38 -12.01
C LYS A 20 -5.35 5.00 -10.96
N PHE A 21 -5.73 5.98 -10.13
CA PHE A 21 -6.83 5.84 -9.17
C PHE A 21 -8.12 6.35 -9.79
N GLU A 22 -9.19 5.58 -9.59
CA GLU A 22 -10.54 5.93 -9.98
C GLU A 22 -11.41 5.91 -8.72
N ILE A 23 -12.10 7.03 -8.45
CA ILE A 23 -13.04 7.11 -7.33
C ILE A 23 -14.37 6.55 -7.83
N VAL A 24 -14.88 5.53 -7.15
CA VAL A 24 -16.12 4.85 -7.51
C VAL A 24 -17.22 5.49 -6.68
N ARG A 25 -18.30 5.95 -7.33
CA ARG A 25 -19.46 6.57 -6.65
C ARG A 25 -19.06 7.70 -5.68
N PRO A 26 -18.41 8.76 -6.17
CA PRO A 26 -17.92 9.87 -5.34
C PRO A 26 -19.02 10.52 -4.48
N GLU A 27 -20.27 10.48 -4.93
CA GLU A 27 -21.45 10.95 -4.20
C GLU A 27 -21.73 10.19 -2.90
N GLU A 28 -21.35 8.91 -2.82
CA GLU A 28 -21.52 8.09 -1.60
C GLU A 28 -20.37 8.28 -0.60
N ALA A 29 -19.25 8.90 -1.01
CA ALA A 29 -18.05 9.00 -0.21
C ALA A 29 -18.26 9.64 1.18
N PRO A 30 -19.02 10.76 1.33
CA PRO A 30 -19.30 11.33 2.65
C PRO A 30 -20.06 10.37 3.57
N GLN A 31 -21.08 9.69 3.05
CA GLN A 31 -21.92 8.77 3.81
C GLN A 31 -21.13 7.54 4.28
N ILE A 32 -20.28 6.98 3.41
CA ILE A 32 -19.41 5.84 3.75
C ILE A 32 -18.39 6.25 4.81
N ALA A 33 -17.75 7.41 4.64
CA ALA A 33 -16.78 7.92 5.60
C ALA A 33 -17.44 8.17 6.96
N GLU A 34 -18.61 8.81 6.99
CA GLU A 34 -19.39 9.03 8.20
C GLU A 34 -19.67 7.70 8.92
N ARG A 35 -20.22 6.72 8.21
CA ARG A 35 -20.54 5.42 8.81
C ARG A 35 -19.30 4.75 9.39
N HIS A 36 -18.21 4.75 8.62
CA HIS A 36 -16.94 4.17 9.03
C HIS A 36 -16.39 4.81 10.31
N PHE A 37 -16.44 6.14 10.43
CA PHE A 37 -15.96 6.84 11.62
C PHE A 37 -16.92 6.76 12.82
N LEU A 38 -18.23 6.62 12.60
CA LEU A 38 -19.18 6.29 13.66
C LEU A 38 -18.86 4.94 14.28
N ASP A 39 -18.60 3.91 13.47
CA ASP A 39 -18.24 2.58 13.95
C ASP A 39 -16.90 2.60 14.70
N LEU A 40 -15.90 3.36 14.22
CA LEU A 40 -14.63 3.56 14.94
C LEU A 40 -14.81 4.26 16.28
N ARG A 41 -15.62 5.32 16.35
CA ARG A 41 -15.86 6.05 17.61
C ARG A 41 -16.56 5.16 18.63
N LYS A 42 -17.51 4.34 18.18
CA LYS A 42 -18.21 3.38 19.05
C LYS A 42 -17.26 2.36 19.67
N MET A 43 -16.23 1.94 18.93
CA MET A 43 -15.25 0.95 19.41
C MET A 43 -14.12 1.54 20.24
N TYR A 44 -13.62 2.73 19.88
CA TYR A 44 -12.37 3.26 20.39
C TYR A 44 -12.49 4.60 21.12
N GLY A 45 -13.68 5.20 21.20
CA GLY A 45 -13.88 6.54 21.75
C GLY A 45 -13.45 7.63 20.76
N SER A 46 -12.56 8.54 21.18
CA SER A 46 -12.10 9.63 20.31
C SER A 46 -11.22 9.11 19.17
N VAL A 47 -11.31 9.71 17.99
CA VAL A 47 -10.55 9.28 16.81
C VAL A 47 -9.82 10.47 16.20
N LEU A 48 -8.52 10.31 15.99
CA LEU A 48 -7.71 11.22 15.18
C LEU A 48 -7.37 10.53 13.86
N ALA A 49 -7.95 11.00 12.76
CA ALA A 49 -7.66 10.54 11.41
C ALA A 49 -6.46 11.32 10.83
N VAL A 50 -5.33 10.63 10.65
CA VAL A 50 -4.10 11.17 10.06
C VAL A 50 -3.97 10.68 8.63
N ASP A 51 -4.17 11.57 7.67
CA ASP A 51 -3.96 11.34 6.24
C ASP A 51 -2.51 11.64 5.84
N LEU A 52 -1.80 10.62 5.36
CA LEU A 52 -0.38 10.68 4.96
C LEU A 52 -0.17 10.77 3.44
N LEU A 53 -1.25 11.06 2.68
CA LEU A 53 -1.21 11.17 1.23
C LEU A 53 -0.45 12.42 0.77
N ASN A 54 -0.05 12.40 -0.50
CA ASN A 54 0.58 13.54 -1.15
C ASN A 54 -0.50 14.48 -1.69
N LYS A 55 -0.28 15.80 -1.65
CA LYS A 55 -1.22 16.77 -2.25
C LYS A 55 -1.23 16.81 -3.78
N HIS A 56 -0.36 16.05 -4.43
CA HIS A 56 -0.18 16.13 -5.88
C HIS A 56 -0.52 14.82 -6.60
N GLY A 57 -0.95 14.94 -7.84
CA GLY A 57 -1.29 13.81 -8.72
C GLY A 57 -2.52 13.04 -8.24
N GLY A 58 -2.53 11.73 -8.51
CA GLY A 58 -3.66 10.88 -8.16
C GLY A 58 -3.92 10.73 -6.66
N GLU A 59 -2.87 10.78 -5.83
CA GLU A 59 -3.01 10.78 -4.36
C GLU A 59 -3.65 12.07 -3.85
N GLY A 60 -3.34 13.21 -4.50
CA GLY A 60 -3.95 14.50 -4.16
C GLY A 60 -5.46 14.47 -4.33
N ARG A 61 -5.95 13.93 -5.45
CA ARG A 61 -7.40 13.79 -5.71
C ARG A 61 -8.10 12.94 -4.65
N LEU A 62 -7.46 11.87 -4.19
CA LEU A 62 -8.00 11.02 -3.12
C LEU A 62 -8.00 11.75 -1.78
N SER A 63 -6.93 12.47 -1.46
CA SER A 63 -6.81 13.25 -0.23
C SER A 63 -7.82 14.41 -0.19
N ASP A 64 -8.02 15.11 -1.30
CA ASP A 64 -8.99 16.19 -1.41
C ASP A 64 -10.42 15.67 -1.20
N MET A 65 -10.77 14.54 -1.84
CA MET A 65 -12.07 13.88 -1.61
C MET A 65 -12.23 13.48 -0.15
N PHE A 66 -11.19 12.90 0.45
CA PHE A 66 -11.24 12.48 1.84
C PHE A 66 -11.42 13.67 2.79
N SER A 67 -10.66 14.74 2.57
CA SER A 67 -10.78 15.98 3.33
C SER A 67 -12.20 16.55 3.26
N ASN A 68 -12.79 16.59 2.07
CA ASN A 68 -14.16 17.10 1.87
C ASN A 68 -15.20 16.20 2.56
N ALA A 69 -15.03 14.87 2.51
CA ALA A 69 -15.89 13.92 3.20
C ALA A 69 -15.78 14.03 4.74
N MET A 70 -14.60 14.37 5.26
CA MET A 70 -14.35 14.53 6.70
C MET A 70 -14.88 15.85 7.27
N GLN A 71 -14.83 16.95 6.52
CA GLN A 71 -15.25 18.28 6.97
C GLN A 71 -16.59 18.32 7.74
N PRO A 72 -17.69 17.72 7.25
CA PRO A 72 -18.98 17.79 7.94
C PRO A 72 -19.08 16.94 9.20
N ILE A 73 -18.22 15.92 9.37
CA ILE A 73 -18.30 14.96 10.48
C ILE A 73 -17.28 15.25 11.61
N VAL A 74 -16.32 16.16 11.36
CA VAL A 74 -15.35 16.59 12.38
C VAL A 74 -16.08 17.17 13.58
N SER A 75 -15.68 16.70 14.76
CA SER A 75 -16.25 17.07 16.06
C SER A 75 -15.17 17.01 17.13
N GLU A 76 -15.49 17.30 18.40
CA GLU A 76 -14.50 17.26 19.48
C GLU A 76 -13.81 15.89 19.60
N ASP A 77 -14.57 14.80 19.41
CA ASP A 77 -14.06 13.44 19.48
C ASP A 77 -13.61 12.88 18.12
N LEU A 78 -13.73 13.65 17.03
CA LEU A 78 -13.29 13.24 15.69
C LEU A 78 -12.50 14.35 15.02
N ARG A 79 -11.17 14.23 15.05
CA ARG A 79 -10.26 15.18 14.43
C ARG A 79 -9.67 14.61 13.14
N TYR A 80 -9.61 15.45 12.11
CA TYR A 80 -8.93 15.14 10.84
C TYR A 80 -7.65 15.95 10.73
N LEU A 81 -6.56 15.30 10.31
CA LEU A 81 -5.26 15.92 10.08
C LEU A 81 -4.64 15.38 8.80
N HIS A 82 -4.42 16.25 7.83
CA HIS A 82 -3.64 15.93 6.64
C HIS A 82 -2.16 16.31 6.84
N PHE A 83 -1.26 15.36 6.58
CA PHE A 83 0.19 15.52 6.66
C PHE A 83 0.88 14.97 5.41
N ASP A 84 1.41 15.86 4.56
CA ASP A 84 2.11 15.46 3.33
C ASP A 84 3.45 14.81 3.65
N PHE A 85 3.43 13.48 3.83
CA PHE A 85 4.58 12.72 4.27
C PHE A 85 5.74 12.79 3.28
N THR A 86 5.46 12.76 1.97
CA THR A 86 6.52 12.76 0.95
C THR A 86 7.18 14.13 0.87
N LYS A 87 6.41 15.22 0.95
CA LYS A 87 6.98 16.58 0.96
C LYS A 87 7.80 16.85 2.21
N ILE A 88 7.29 16.44 3.37
CA ILE A 88 7.90 16.79 4.66
C ILE A 88 9.09 15.85 4.96
N CYS A 89 8.86 14.54 5.01
CA CYS A 89 9.87 13.56 5.42
C CYS A 89 10.73 13.05 4.25
N GLY A 90 10.21 13.10 3.02
CA GLY A 90 10.90 12.62 1.83
C GLY A 90 11.33 11.14 1.94
N HIS A 91 12.53 10.84 1.46
CA HIS A 91 13.08 9.49 1.49
C HIS A 91 14.02 9.21 2.67
N VAL A 92 14.42 10.24 3.43
CA VAL A 92 15.54 10.16 4.39
C VAL A 92 15.27 10.91 5.70
N HIS A 93 14.46 11.98 5.70
CA HIS A 93 14.35 12.91 6.83
C HIS A 93 13.18 12.58 7.78
N PHE A 94 13.27 11.43 8.43
CA PHE A 94 12.24 10.96 9.36
C PHE A 94 12.20 11.76 10.67
N GLU A 95 13.26 12.48 11.00
CA GLU A 95 13.29 13.45 12.11
C GLU A 95 12.17 14.47 12.01
N ARG A 96 11.76 14.84 10.78
CA ARG A 96 10.66 15.77 10.51
C ARG A 96 9.28 15.22 10.85
N LEU A 97 9.17 13.96 11.29
CA LEU A 97 7.95 13.46 11.91
C LEU A 97 7.68 14.13 13.27
N SER A 98 8.66 14.80 13.88
CA SER A 98 8.41 15.68 15.03
C SER A 98 7.31 16.70 14.73
N PHE A 99 7.27 17.28 13.52
CA PHE A 99 6.20 18.22 13.13
C PHE A 99 4.81 17.59 13.13
N LEU A 100 4.70 16.30 12.84
CA LEU A 100 3.44 15.57 12.98
C LEU A 100 3.12 15.35 14.45
N TYR A 101 4.12 14.93 15.24
CA TYR A 101 3.95 14.73 16.68
C TYR A 101 3.46 16.00 17.38
N ASP A 102 4.07 17.15 17.10
CA ASP A 102 3.73 18.43 17.73
C ASP A 102 2.26 18.81 17.48
N GLN A 103 1.69 18.40 16.34
CA GLN A 103 0.29 18.65 16.00
C GLN A 103 -0.70 17.68 16.68
N ILE A 104 -0.23 16.53 17.16
CA ILE A 104 -1.10 15.46 17.69
C ILE A 104 -0.82 15.14 19.16
N ALA A 105 0.21 15.74 19.76
CA ALA A 105 0.66 15.46 21.12
C ALA A 105 -0.46 15.72 22.13
N ASP A 106 -1.24 16.79 21.94
CA ASP A 106 -2.42 17.12 22.73
C ASP A 106 -3.44 15.97 22.74
N PHE A 107 -3.72 15.40 21.57
CA PHE A 107 -4.64 14.28 21.42
C PHE A 107 -4.10 13.02 22.11
N LEU A 108 -2.80 12.74 21.96
CA LEU A 108 -2.16 11.57 22.58
C LEU A 108 -2.19 11.65 24.12
N VAL A 109 -1.93 12.83 24.69
CA VAL A 109 -1.97 13.04 26.14
C VAL A 109 -3.41 12.98 26.66
N LYS A 110 -4.38 13.64 25.99
CA LYS A 110 -5.80 13.63 26.38
C LYS A 110 -6.39 12.22 26.41
N ASN A 111 -6.07 11.38 25.41
CA ASN A 111 -6.68 10.08 25.23
C ASN A 111 -5.91 8.92 25.90
N GLY A 112 -4.67 9.17 26.30
CA GLY A 112 -3.88 8.27 27.12
C GLY A 112 -3.63 6.89 26.53
N TYR A 113 -3.35 5.94 27.41
CA TYR A 113 -3.09 4.54 27.12
C TYR A 113 -3.67 3.68 28.24
N PHE A 114 -3.85 2.39 27.95
CA PHE A 114 -4.29 1.44 28.97
C PHE A 114 -3.17 1.17 29.99
N LEU A 115 -3.50 1.29 31.27
CA LEU A 115 -2.64 0.95 32.40
C LEU A 115 -3.47 0.19 33.42
N LEU A 116 -2.92 -0.90 33.93
CA LEU A 116 -3.49 -1.66 35.03
C LEU A 116 -2.38 -1.94 36.03
N ASN A 117 -2.53 -1.38 37.24
CA ASN A 117 -1.67 -1.69 38.37
C ASN A 117 -2.36 -2.71 39.30
N GLU A 118 -1.58 -3.53 39.99
CA GLU A 118 -2.08 -4.47 41.01
C GLU A 118 -2.78 -3.73 42.17
N GLU A 119 -2.40 -2.47 42.41
CA GLU A 119 -2.91 -1.60 43.48
C GLU A 119 -4.20 -0.84 43.11
N SER A 120 -4.98 -1.32 42.14
CA SER A 120 -6.28 -0.76 41.70
C SER A 120 -6.24 0.53 40.87
N GLU A 121 -5.08 1.03 40.47
CA GLU A 121 -5.02 2.09 39.46
C GLU A 121 -5.31 1.49 38.07
N LYS A 122 -6.50 1.82 37.54
CA LYS A 122 -6.92 1.45 36.19
C LYS A 122 -7.10 2.71 35.36
N MET A 123 -6.33 2.82 34.29
CA MET A 123 -6.53 3.83 33.25
C MET A 123 -6.95 3.15 31.95
N GLU A 124 -7.97 3.70 31.31
CA GLU A 124 -8.44 3.23 30.01
C GLU A 124 -7.97 4.17 28.91
N GLN A 125 -7.70 3.59 27.73
CA GLN A 125 -7.43 4.37 26.54
C GLN A 125 -8.77 4.90 25.99
N LEU A 126 -8.90 6.22 25.90
CA LEU A 126 -10.16 6.90 25.53
C LEU A 126 -10.24 7.28 24.04
N GLY A 127 -9.18 7.01 23.29
CA GLY A 127 -9.13 7.36 21.87
C GLY A 127 -7.99 6.71 21.10
N VAL A 128 -8.07 6.77 19.77
CA VAL A 128 -7.13 6.13 18.87
C VAL A 128 -6.72 7.03 17.71
N VAL A 129 -5.44 6.93 17.32
CA VAL A 129 -4.97 7.50 16.05
C VAL A 129 -5.19 6.49 14.93
N ARG A 130 -5.96 6.89 13.90
CA ARG A 130 -6.09 6.17 12.64
C ARG A 130 -5.13 6.79 11.63
N THR A 131 -4.15 6.01 11.17
CA THR A 131 -3.30 6.44 10.05
C THR A 131 -3.78 5.83 8.75
N ASN A 132 -3.91 6.67 7.72
CA ASN A 132 -4.27 6.26 6.37
C ASN A 132 -3.18 6.65 5.39
N CYS A 133 -3.05 5.81 4.38
CA CYS A 133 -2.18 5.98 3.24
C CYS A 133 -2.76 5.15 2.10
N ILE A 134 -2.25 5.34 0.89
CA ILE A 134 -2.66 4.53 -0.25
C ILE A 134 -2.29 3.06 -0.08
N ASP A 135 -1.04 2.82 0.34
CA ASP A 135 -0.51 1.54 0.73
C ASP A 135 -0.32 1.59 2.24
N CYS A 136 -1.05 0.74 2.97
CA CYS A 136 -1.12 0.75 4.44
C CYS A 136 0.15 0.20 5.11
N LEU A 137 1.32 0.56 4.59
CA LEU A 137 2.54 -0.16 4.84
C LEU A 137 3.73 0.73 5.24
N ASP A 138 4.34 1.44 4.29
CA ASP A 138 5.63 2.07 4.59
C ASP A 138 5.46 3.38 5.39
N ARG A 139 4.63 4.31 4.91
CA ARG A 139 4.39 5.61 5.59
C ARG A 139 3.69 5.42 6.93
N THR A 140 2.69 4.52 6.97
CA THR A 140 1.89 4.27 8.17
C THR A 140 2.69 3.55 9.26
N ASN A 141 3.53 2.56 8.93
CA ASN A 141 4.33 1.85 9.94
C ASN A 141 5.33 2.80 10.62
N ILE A 142 5.93 3.70 9.85
CA ILE A 142 6.87 4.69 10.39
C ILE A 142 6.15 5.68 11.31
N THR A 143 5.01 6.23 10.89
CA THR A 143 4.21 7.12 11.74
C THR A 143 3.73 6.41 13.00
N GLN A 144 3.26 5.16 12.89
CA GLN A 144 2.83 4.37 14.05
C GLN A 144 3.99 4.05 15.01
N SER A 145 5.17 3.74 14.46
CA SER A 145 6.39 3.52 15.27
C SER A 145 6.77 4.76 16.06
N MET A 146 6.66 5.96 15.46
CA MET A 146 6.89 7.22 16.16
C MET A 146 5.88 7.45 17.28
N ILE A 147 4.58 7.24 17.01
CA ILE A 147 3.52 7.40 18.03
C ILE A 147 3.77 6.43 19.20
N ALA A 148 4.02 5.15 18.89
CA ALA A 148 4.27 4.13 19.88
C ALA A 148 5.52 4.42 20.71
N ARG A 149 6.58 4.95 20.09
CA ARG A 149 7.79 5.40 20.79
C ARG A 149 7.46 6.46 21.84
N LYS A 150 6.67 7.46 21.46
CA LYS A 150 6.28 8.57 22.35
C LYS A 150 5.38 8.11 23.49
N ILE A 151 4.43 7.23 23.22
CA ILE A 151 3.59 6.61 24.26
C ILE A 151 4.43 5.75 25.20
N LEU A 152 5.38 4.95 24.69
CA LEU A 152 6.28 4.15 25.50
C LEU A 152 7.17 5.02 26.40
N GLU A 153 7.67 6.15 25.91
CA GLU A 153 8.40 7.14 26.74
C GLU A 153 7.52 7.66 27.90
N LEU A 154 6.25 7.98 27.64
CA LEU A 154 5.31 8.39 28.69
C LEU A 154 5.04 7.27 29.71
N GLN A 155 4.92 6.03 29.26
CA GLN A 155 4.76 4.86 30.12
C GLN A 155 5.98 4.66 31.02
N LEU A 156 7.20 4.68 30.45
CA LEU A 156 8.45 4.47 31.18
C LEU A 156 8.70 5.57 32.22
N ARG A 157 8.31 6.83 31.93
CA ARG A 157 8.37 7.91 32.93
C ARG A 157 7.39 7.71 34.06
N ARG A 158 6.16 7.27 33.77
CA ARG A 158 5.12 7.05 34.79
C ARG A 158 5.52 5.96 35.79
N ILE A 159 6.14 4.88 35.31
CA ILE A 159 6.62 3.79 36.18
C ILE A 159 7.97 4.08 36.86
N GLY A 160 8.54 5.29 36.68
CA GLY A 160 9.79 5.70 37.31
C GLY A 160 11.05 5.09 36.71
N VAL A 161 10.97 4.43 35.55
CA VAL A 161 12.15 3.90 34.84
C VAL A 161 12.91 5.01 34.12
N PHE A 162 12.21 6.01 33.59
CA PHE A 162 12.79 7.17 32.93
C PHE A 162 12.64 8.45 33.77
N ALA A 163 13.68 9.28 33.80
CA ALA A 163 13.58 10.65 34.30
C ALA A 163 12.73 11.54 33.36
N ALA A 164 12.34 12.74 33.83
CA ALA A 164 11.43 13.63 33.10
C ALA A 164 11.87 13.93 31.65
N GLU A 165 13.16 14.17 31.43
CA GLU A 165 13.74 14.49 30.10
C GLU A 165 14.36 13.28 29.40
N GLU A 166 14.27 12.10 30.00
CA GLU A 166 14.86 10.89 29.43
C GLU A 166 14.01 10.34 28.29
N THR A 167 14.67 9.89 27.23
CA THR A 167 14.02 9.38 26.01
C THR A 167 14.62 8.03 25.63
N ILE A 168 13.94 7.29 24.76
CA ILE A 168 14.46 5.99 24.30
C ILE A 168 15.80 6.17 23.58
N SER A 169 16.02 7.31 22.93
CA SER A 169 17.28 7.65 22.24
C SER A 169 18.48 7.74 23.19
N SER A 170 18.26 8.02 24.48
CA SER A 170 19.31 8.02 25.51
C SER A 170 19.83 6.62 25.82
N HIS A 171 19.11 5.56 25.39
CA HIS A 171 19.42 4.15 25.68
C HIS A 171 19.69 3.35 24.39
N PRO A 172 20.93 3.27 23.90
CA PRO A 172 21.23 2.67 22.60
C PRO A 172 20.75 1.21 22.43
N LYS A 173 20.79 0.41 23.50
CA LYS A 173 20.32 -0.98 23.47
C LYS A 173 18.80 -1.05 23.31
N LEU A 174 18.07 -0.27 24.11
CA LEU A 174 16.61 -0.20 24.04
C LEU A 174 16.15 0.36 22.70
N ASP A 175 16.77 1.45 22.23
CA ASP A 175 16.47 2.03 20.92
C ASP A 175 16.66 1.03 19.79
N ARG A 176 17.77 0.28 19.80
CA ARG A 176 18.02 -0.78 18.81
C ARG A 176 16.95 -1.87 18.85
N CYS A 177 16.58 -2.35 20.04
CA CYS A 177 15.53 -3.37 20.18
C CYS A 177 14.18 -2.87 19.66
N PHE A 178 13.78 -1.66 20.03
CA PHE A 178 12.53 -1.03 19.56
C PHE A 178 12.51 -0.92 18.03
N ARG A 179 13.62 -0.48 17.44
CA ARG A 179 13.75 -0.30 15.99
C ARG A 179 13.71 -1.62 15.22
N ILE A 180 14.31 -2.68 15.76
CA ILE A 180 14.22 -4.03 15.19
C ILE A 180 12.79 -4.56 15.27
N LEU A 181 12.12 -4.40 16.41
CA LEU A 181 10.73 -4.83 16.60
C LEU A 181 9.80 -4.20 15.55
N TRP A 182 9.85 -2.87 15.41
CA TRP A 182 9.01 -2.14 14.45
C TRP A 182 9.36 -2.42 12.99
N ALA A 183 10.62 -2.75 12.70
CA ALA A 183 11.00 -3.20 11.37
C ALA A 183 10.44 -4.59 11.03
N ASN A 184 10.50 -5.53 11.98
CA ASN A 184 9.96 -6.87 11.79
C ASN A 184 8.44 -6.84 11.67
N HIS A 185 7.76 -6.07 12.54
CA HIS A 185 6.32 -5.82 12.43
C HIS A 185 5.92 -5.22 11.08
N GLY A 186 6.72 -4.27 10.55
CA GLY A 186 6.51 -3.73 9.21
C GLY A 186 6.68 -4.77 8.11
N ASP A 187 7.72 -5.61 8.20
CA ASP A 187 7.99 -6.70 7.26
C ASP A 187 6.87 -7.75 7.25
N ASP A 188 6.39 -8.17 8.42
CA ASP A 188 5.35 -9.20 8.55
C ASP A 188 4.02 -8.74 7.93
N ILE A 189 3.62 -7.50 8.20
CA ILE A 189 2.40 -6.91 7.60
C ILE A 189 2.59 -6.73 6.09
N SER A 190 3.79 -6.39 5.63
CA SER A 190 4.09 -6.27 4.20
C SER A 190 3.97 -7.61 3.50
N ILE A 191 4.44 -8.67 4.13
CA ILE A 191 4.37 -10.03 3.58
C ILE A 191 2.91 -10.45 3.46
N GLN A 192 2.09 -10.18 4.47
CA GLN A 192 0.66 -10.46 4.43
C GLN A 192 -0.07 -9.68 3.32
N TYR A 193 0.22 -8.39 3.17
CA TYR A 193 -0.48 -7.53 2.21
C TYR A 193 0.02 -7.73 0.77
N SER A 194 1.33 -7.71 0.55
CA SER A 194 1.97 -7.64 -0.79
C SER A 194 2.76 -8.91 -1.17
N GLY A 195 2.90 -9.90 -0.28
CA GLY A 195 3.75 -11.07 -0.50
C GLY A 195 5.26 -10.78 -0.48
N THR A 196 5.66 -9.60 -0.01
CA THR A 196 7.06 -9.15 0.05
C THR A 196 7.36 -8.44 1.36
N ALA A 197 8.62 -8.35 1.78
CA ALA A 197 9.03 -7.55 2.95
C ALA A 197 8.81 -6.04 2.73
N ALA A 198 8.83 -5.24 3.80
CA ALA A 198 8.62 -3.80 3.72
C ALA A 198 9.75 -3.12 2.94
N LEU A 199 9.43 -2.04 2.23
CA LEU A 199 10.47 -1.22 1.61
C LEU A 199 11.10 -0.34 2.69
N LYS A 200 12.37 0.03 2.52
CA LYS A 200 13.11 0.86 3.50
C LYS A 200 13.21 0.21 4.89
N GLY A 201 13.13 -1.12 4.98
CA GLY A 201 13.31 -1.82 6.26
C GLY A 201 14.70 -1.60 6.86
N ASP A 202 15.71 -1.33 6.04
CA ASP A 202 17.06 -0.96 6.50
C ASP A 202 17.06 0.35 7.28
N LEU A 203 16.19 1.28 6.91
CA LEU A 203 16.05 2.57 7.57
C LEU A 203 15.36 2.46 8.93
N VAL A 204 14.32 1.63 9.04
CA VAL A 204 13.71 1.34 10.35
C VAL A 204 14.72 0.61 11.24
N ARG A 205 15.47 -0.36 10.70
CA ARG A 205 16.45 -1.19 11.45
C ARG A 205 17.76 -0.49 11.82
N SER A 206 18.31 0.35 10.94
CA SER A 206 19.62 1.01 11.13
C SER A 206 19.58 2.54 11.24
N GLY A 207 18.48 3.20 10.87
CA GLY A 207 18.30 4.65 11.05
C GLY A 207 18.97 5.46 9.95
N GLN A 208 19.78 4.77 9.13
CA GLN A 208 20.46 5.27 7.95
C GLN A 208 20.25 4.30 6.80
N ARG A 209 20.25 4.82 5.58
CA ARG A 209 20.04 4.04 4.36
C ARG A 209 21.37 3.47 3.87
N ARG A 210 21.43 2.15 3.67
CA ARG A 210 22.66 1.46 3.18
C ARG A 210 22.54 1.12 1.69
N VAL A 211 23.65 1.10 0.96
CA VAL A 211 23.68 0.73 -0.48
C VAL A 211 23.12 -0.68 -0.72
N GLN A 212 23.46 -1.64 0.15
CA GLN A 212 22.89 -2.99 0.12
C GLN A 212 21.36 -2.97 0.33
N GLY A 213 20.86 -2.07 1.18
CA GLY A 213 19.43 -1.86 1.40
C GLY A 213 18.72 -1.37 0.14
N ILE A 214 19.35 -0.44 -0.60
CA ILE A 214 18.81 0.07 -1.87
C ILE A 214 18.70 -1.05 -2.92
N LEU A 215 19.70 -1.92 -3.04
CA LEU A 215 19.63 -3.06 -3.97
C LEU A 215 18.53 -4.05 -3.57
N LYS A 216 18.39 -4.34 -2.28
CA LYS A 216 17.29 -5.17 -1.76
C LYS A 216 15.92 -4.53 -2.05
N ASP A 217 15.77 -3.23 -1.84
CA ASP A 217 14.54 -2.48 -2.17
C ASP A 217 14.19 -2.61 -3.65
N ARG A 218 15.16 -2.57 -4.57
CA ARG A 218 14.91 -2.74 -6.02
C ARG A 218 14.35 -4.12 -6.33
N TYR A 219 14.93 -5.17 -5.72
CA TYR A 219 14.43 -6.54 -5.88
C TYR A 219 13.01 -6.71 -5.30
N ILE A 220 12.76 -6.14 -4.12
CA ILE A 220 11.43 -6.15 -3.49
C ILE A 220 10.40 -5.44 -4.39
N SER A 221 10.72 -4.26 -4.91
CA SER A 221 9.83 -3.51 -5.81
C SER A 221 9.51 -4.28 -7.08
N PHE A 222 10.49 -4.99 -7.67
CA PHE A 222 10.24 -5.86 -8.82
C PHE A 222 9.32 -7.03 -8.47
N LYS A 223 9.57 -7.69 -7.32
CA LYS A 223 8.73 -8.78 -6.84
C LYS A 223 7.30 -8.31 -6.57
N ARG A 224 7.11 -7.12 -5.95
CA ARG A 224 5.80 -6.50 -5.74
C ARG A 224 5.10 -6.23 -7.06
N TYR A 225 5.80 -5.62 -8.03
CA TYR A 225 5.24 -5.38 -9.36
C TYR A 225 4.73 -6.68 -10.00
N TYR A 226 5.51 -7.76 -9.92
CA TYR A 226 5.09 -9.06 -10.45
C TYR A 226 3.86 -9.61 -9.72
N LEU A 227 3.87 -9.65 -8.38
CA LEU A 227 2.76 -10.19 -7.59
C LEU A 227 1.47 -9.39 -7.79
N ASN A 228 1.57 -8.05 -7.80
CA ASN A 228 0.42 -7.17 -8.02
C ASN A 228 -0.21 -7.37 -9.40
N ASN A 229 0.61 -7.58 -10.45
CA ASN A 229 0.07 -7.77 -11.80
C ASN A 229 -0.40 -9.21 -12.06
N PHE A 230 0.18 -10.23 -11.43
CA PHE A 230 -0.02 -11.63 -11.86
C PHE A 230 -0.57 -12.57 -10.78
N SER A 231 -0.69 -12.14 -9.53
CA SER A 231 -1.17 -13.00 -8.44
C SER A 231 -2.29 -12.38 -7.61
N ASP A 232 -2.36 -11.04 -7.50
CA ASP A 232 -3.29 -10.38 -6.58
C ASP A 232 -4.77 -10.59 -6.90
N GLY A 233 -5.17 -10.74 -8.17
CA GLY A 233 -6.57 -11.03 -8.50
C GLY A 233 -7.07 -12.34 -7.88
N THR A 234 -6.27 -13.41 -7.95
CA THR A 234 -6.58 -14.68 -7.28
C THR A 234 -6.58 -14.57 -5.75
N LYS A 235 -5.71 -13.72 -5.18
CA LYS A 235 -5.75 -13.46 -3.73
C LYS A 235 -7.04 -12.76 -3.33
N GLN A 236 -7.50 -11.79 -4.13
CA GLN A 236 -8.77 -11.11 -3.88
C GLN A 236 -9.95 -12.09 -3.94
N ASP A 237 -9.99 -12.98 -4.94
CA ASP A 237 -11.01 -14.03 -5.03
C ASP A 237 -11.01 -14.93 -3.78
N ALA A 238 -9.84 -15.31 -3.27
CA ALA A 238 -9.73 -16.10 -2.05
C ALA A 238 -10.22 -15.33 -0.80
N ILE A 239 -9.94 -14.03 -0.71
CA ILE A 239 -10.44 -13.16 0.36
C ILE A 239 -11.97 -13.05 0.28
N ASP A 240 -12.51 -12.80 -0.91
CA ASP A 240 -13.95 -12.64 -1.13
C ASP A 240 -14.71 -13.93 -0.79
N LEU A 241 -14.15 -15.09 -1.13
CA LEU A 241 -14.71 -16.39 -0.76
C LEU A 241 -14.68 -16.61 0.76
N LEU A 242 -13.56 -16.32 1.42
CA LEU A 242 -13.41 -16.48 2.88
C LEU A 242 -14.34 -15.55 3.66
N GLN A 243 -14.53 -14.31 3.18
CA GLN A 243 -15.40 -13.32 3.79
C GLN A 243 -16.89 -13.54 3.47
N GLY A 244 -17.21 -14.50 2.60
CA GLY A 244 -18.59 -14.81 2.22
C GLY A 244 -19.21 -13.78 1.27
N HIS A 245 -18.38 -12.96 0.61
CA HIS A 245 -18.83 -12.04 -0.44
C HIS A 245 -19.28 -12.78 -1.71
N TYR A 246 -18.80 -14.02 -1.90
CA TYR A 246 -19.29 -14.91 -2.95
C TYR A 246 -19.95 -16.16 -2.34
N LYS A 247 -21.19 -16.46 -2.74
CA LYS A 247 -21.90 -17.67 -2.33
C LYS A 247 -21.80 -18.72 -3.43
N VAL A 248 -21.11 -19.82 -3.14
CA VAL A 248 -21.05 -20.97 -4.05
C VAL A 248 -22.43 -21.64 -4.07
N SER A 249 -23.13 -21.57 -5.21
CA SER A 249 -24.36 -22.32 -5.42
C SER A 249 -24.05 -23.82 -5.55
N VAL A 250 -24.47 -24.62 -4.57
CA VAL A 250 -24.19 -26.08 -4.49
C VAL A 250 -25.19 -26.91 -5.33
N GLY A 251 -26.03 -26.29 -6.16
CA GLY A 251 -27.07 -27.00 -6.92
C GLY A 251 -27.21 -26.48 -8.35
N GLY A 252 -27.00 -27.36 -9.33
CA GLY A 252 -27.07 -27.10 -10.76
C GLY A 252 -25.67 -27.01 -11.35
N ASP A 253 -25.34 -27.97 -12.22
CA ASP A 253 -24.12 -28.15 -13.01
C ASP A 253 -23.00 -27.15 -12.78
N ILE A 254 -21.81 -27.65 -12.45
CA ILE A 254 -20.55 -26.90 -12.53
C ILE A 254 -20.29 -26.61 -14.01
N THR A 255 -21.09 -25.75 -14.64
CA THR A 255 -20.66 -24.99 -15.79
C THR A 255 -19.56 -24.09 -15.26
N PRO A 256 -18.28 -24.30 -15.64
CA PRO A 256 -17.25 -23.34 -15.31
C PRO A 256 -17.74 -21.96 -15.74
N PRO A 257 -17.46 -20.89 -14.96
CA PRO A 257 -17.82 -19.53 -15.37
C PRO A 257 -17.38 -19.38 -16.82
N SER A 258 -18.32 -18.99 -17.68
CA SER A 258 -18.06 -18.93 -19.12
C SER A 258 -16.75 -18.18 -19.30
N GLN A 259 -15.74 -18.87 -19.85
CA GLN A 259 -14.52 -18.20 -20.24
C GLN A 259 -14.97 -17.06 -21.14
N THR A 260 -14.76 -15.81 -20.70
CA THR A 260 -14.99 -14.64 -21.53
C THR A 260 -14.21 -14.88 -22.81
N GLY A 261 -14.93 -15.21 -23.88
CA GLY A 261 -14.34 -15.69 -25.12
C GLY A 261 -13.40 -14.65 -25.71
N GLY A 262 -12.20 -15.07 -26.09
CA GLY A 262 -11.28 -14.28 -26.90
C GLY A 262 -9.84 -14.23 -26.37
N LEU A 263 -9.15 -13.13 -26.69
CA LEU A 263 -7.72 -12.87 -26.42
C LEU A 263 -7.32 -13.14 -24.95
N GLU A 264 -8.23 -13.03 -23.98
CA GLU A 264 -7.98 -13.32 -22.55
C GLU A 264 -7.60 -14.78 -22.27
N ALA A 265 -8.08 -15.74 -23.06
CA ALA A 265 -7.73 -17.16 -22.90
C ALA A 265 -6.31 -17.48 -23.42
N ILE A 266 -5.77 -16.65 -24.30
CA ILE A 266 -4.48 -16.84 -24.99
C ILE A 266 -3.42 -15.85 -24.46
N ALA A 267 -3.84 -14.74 -23.86
CA ALA A 267 -2.99 -13.67 -23.37
C ALA A 267 -2.20 -14.13 -22.12
N SER A 268 -1.00 -14.67 -22.35
CA SER A 268 -0.02 -14.86 -21.28
C SER A 268 1.12 -13.86 -21.43
N PHE A 269 1.34 -13.07 -20.37
CA PHE A 269 2.45 -12.12 -20.32
C PHE A 269 3.83 -12.81 -20.51
N PRO A 270 4.09 -13.99 -19.91
CA PRO A 270 5.36 -14.70 -20.13
C PRO A 270 5.60 -15.06 -21.60
N LEU A 271 4.57 -15.54 -22.32
CA LEU A 271 4.70 -15.86 -23.74
C LEU A 271 4.98 -14.59 -24.56
N ALA A 272 4.25 -13.51 -24.31
CA ALA A 272 4.46 -12.26 -25.01
C ALA A 272 5.87 -11.69 -24.76
N LEU A 273 6.36 -11.78 -23.52
CA LEU A 273 7.72 -11.39 -23.16
C LEU A 273 8.77 -12.26 -23.87
N CYS A 274 8.58 -13.59 -23.90
CA CYS A 274 9.46 -14.50 -24.63
C CYS A 274 9.51 -14.17 -26.13
N LEU A 275 8.37 -13.90 -26.77
CA LEU A 275 8.32 -13.54 -28.19
C LEU A 275 9.07 -12.23 -28.47
N VAL A 276 8.93 -11.22 -27.61
CA VAL A 276 9.68 -9.96 -27.73
C VAL A 276 11.18 -10.19 -27.54
N LEU A 277 11.59 -11.00 -26.55
CA LEU A 277 13.01 -11.30 -26.32
C LEU A 277 13.65 -12.09 -27.46
N ILE A 278 12.93 -13.08 -28.00
CA ILE A 278 13.37 -13.84 -29.18
C ILE A 278 13.49 -12.90 -30.38
N GLY A 279 12.50 -12.04 -30.62
CA GLY A 279 12.55 -11.07 -31.72
C GLY A 279 13.69 -10.06 -31.58
N LEU A 280 13.97 -9.57 -30.37
CA LEU A 280 15.12 -8.70 -30.10
C LEU A 280 16.46 -9.43 -30.30
N LEU A 281 16.56 -10.70 -29.89
CA LEU A 281 17.76 -11.51 -30.10
C LEU A 281 18.00 -11.78 -31.59
N LEU A 282 16.95 -12.11 -32.35
CA LEU A 282 17.04 -12.27 -33.81
C LEU A 282 17.42 -10.95 -34.49
N THR A 283 16.92 -9.82 -33.97
CA THR A 283 17.28 -8.48 -34.46
C THR A 283 18.77 -8.20 -34.25
N THR A 284 19.32 -8.45 -33.06
CA THR A 284 20.75 -8.19 -32.78
C THR A 284 21.66 -9.14 -33.56
N MET A 285 21.29 -10.42 -33.68
CA MET A 285 22.03 -11.39 -34.50
C MET A 285 22.05 -10.98 -35.98
N SER A 286 20.90 -10.56 -36.53
CA SER A 286 20.79 -10.13 -37.92
C SER A 286 21.57 -8.83 -38.16
N LEU A 287 21.52 -7.87 -37.23
CA LEU A 287 22.27 -6.62 -37.33
C LEU A 287 23.80 -6.87 -37.37
N GLY A 288 24.28 -7.85 -36.61
CA GLY A 288 25.70 -8.26 -36.62
C GLY A 288 26.18 -8.87 -37.93
N GLN A 289 25.27 -9.35 -38.79
CA GLN A 289 25.58 -9.98 -40.08
C GLN A 289 25.43 -9.02 -41.28
N VAL A 290 24.99 -7.78 -41.06
CA VAL A 290 24.76 -6.78 -42.11
C VAL A 290 26.03 -6.46 -42.92
N GLY A 291 27.20 -6.55 -42.29
CA GLY A 291 28.48 -6.33 -42.98
C GLY A 291 28.80 -7.38 -44.05
N ASN A 292 28.21 -8.58 -43.96
CA ASN A 292 28.46 -9.69 -44.89
C ASN A 292 27.41 -9.77 -46.01
N ASP A 293 26.13 -9.58 -45.69
CA ASP A 293 25.03 -9.52 -46.67
C ASP A 293 24.00 -8.45 -46.26
N PRO A 294 23.75 -7.43 -47.12
CA PRO A 294 22.81 -6.36 -46.83
C PRO A 294 21.37 -6.84 -46.62
N ARG A 295 21.00 -8.06 -47.06
CA ARG A 295 19.66 -8.64 -46.81
C ARG A 295 19.37 -8.83 -45.32
N HIS A 296 20.40 -9.00 -44.49
CA HIS A 296 20.24 -9.08 -43.04
C HIS A 296 19.77 -7.77 -42.40
N LEU A 297 19.89 -6.63 -43.08
CA LEU A 297 19.29 -5.38 -42.63
C LEU A 297 17.76 -5.47 -42.67
N LEU A 298 17.20 -6.06 -43.72
CA LEU A 298 15.76 -6.22 -43.89
C LEU A 298 15.20 -7.17 -42.81
N PHE A 299 15.86 -8.30 -42.56
CA PHE A 299 15.47 -9.22 -41.48
C PHE A 299 15.53 -8.55 -40.10
N SER A 300 16.56 -7.75 -39.84
CA SER A 300 16.69 -6.98 -38.60
C SER A 300 15.53 -6.00 -38.41
N VAL A 301 15.13 -5.30 -39.48
CA VAL A 301 13.98 -4.38 -39.43
C VAL A 301 12.69 -5.15 -39.16
N VAL A 302 12.46 -6.27 -39.83
CA VAL A 302 11.25 -7.10 -39.65
C VAL A 302 11.13 -7.60 -38.20
N TRP A 303 12.16 -8.25 -37.67
CA TRP A 303 12.14 -8.75 -36.29
C TRP A 303 12.03 -7.64 -35.25
N GLY A 304 12.68 -6.50 -35.50
CA GLY A 304 12.58 -5.31 -34.66
C GLY A 304 11.15 -4.74 -34.65
N SER A 305 10.54 -4.57 -35.82
CA SER A 305 9.17 -4.08 -35.96
C SER A 305 8.14 -5.03 -35.34
N ILE A 306 8.29 -6.34 -35.50
CA ILE A 306 7.42 -7.34 -34.85
C ILE A 306 7.54 -7.23 -33.33
N SER A 307 8.76 -7.14 -32.80
CA SER A 307 9.01 -7.02 -31.35
C SER A 307 8.38 -5.74 -30.78
N VAL A 308 8.55 -4.61 -31.47
CA VAL A 308 7.95 -3.32 -31.09
C VAL A 308 6.42 -3.39 -31.20
N GLY A 309 5.88 -4.02 -32.23
CA GLY A 309 4.44 -4.21 -32.42
C GLY A 309 3.81 -5.03 -31.28
N ILE A 310 4.42 -6.17 -30.93
CA ILE A 310 3.97 -7.02 -29.81
C ILE A 310 4.08 -6.24 -28.49
N ALA A 311 5.21 -5.59 -28.22
CA ALA A 311 5.39 -4.82 -26.99
C ALA A 311 4.36 -3.66 -26.87
N SER A 312 4.07 -2.98 -27.98
CA SER A 312 3.08 -1.90 -28.03
C SER A 312 1.66 -2.42 -27.81
N PHE A 313 1.33 -3.59 -28.40
CA PHE A 313 0.04 -4.25 -28.18
C PHE A 313 -0.15 -4.68 -26.73
N VAL A 314 0.86 -5.35 -26.14
CA VAL A 314 0.83 -5.77 -24.73
C VAL A 314 0.68 -4.56 -23.81
N ARG A 315 1.37 -3.46 -24.08
CA ARG A 315 1.25 -2.23 -23.30
C ARG A 315 -0.15 -1.60 -23.44
N ALA A 316 -0.70 -1.53 -24.65
CA ALA A 316 -2.02 -0.94 -24.90
C ALA A 316 -3.17 -1.79 -24.31
N LYS A 317 -2.98 -3.12 -24.27
CA LYS A 317 -3.95 -4.08 -23.74
C LYS A 317 -3.51 -4.70 -22.41
N GLY A 318 -2.65 -4.02 -21.65
CA GLY A 318 -1.99 -4.59 -20.46
C GLY A 318 -2.96 -5.16 -19.43
N ARG A 319 -4.13 -4.53 -19.32
CA ARG A 319 -5.29 -5.01 -18.56
C ARG A 319 -5.61 -6.50 -18.77
N ILE A 320 -5.57 -7.00 -20.00
CA ILE A 320 -5.89 -8.39 -20.40
C ILE A 320 -4.81 -9.36 -19.89
N PHE A 321 -3.56 -8.89 -19.77
CA PHE A 321 -2.42 -9.70 -19.37
C PHE A 321 -2.22 -9.76 -17.85
N CYS A 322 -2.96 -8.94 -17.08
CA CYS A 322 -2.93 -8.94 -15.63
C CYS A 322 -3.93 -9.94 -15.04
N ASN A 323 -3.57 -10.56 -13.92
CA ASN A 323 -4.46 -11.36 -13.10
C ASN A 323 -5.52 -10.44 -12.45
N ARG A 324 -6.79 -10.81 -12.60
CA ARG A 324 -7.95 -10.04 -12.12
C ARG A 324 -8.85 -10.93 -11.26
N PRO A 325 -9.52 -10.36 -10.24
CA PRO A 325 -10.55 -11.07 -9.51
C PRO A 325 -11.66 -11.52 -10.49
N ARG A 326 -12.10 -12.77 -10.37
CA ARG A 326 -13.11 -13.38 -11.25
C ARG A 326 -14.46 -13.55 -10.56
N LEU A 327 -14.51 -13.59 -9.23
CA LEU A 327 -15.72 -13.92 -8.49
C LEU A 327 -16.73 -12.77 -8.40
N GLN A 328 -16.29 -11.50 -8.39
CA GLN A 328 -17.17 -10.33 -8.26
C GLN A 328 -17.64 -9.70 -9.60
N LEU A 329 -17.22 -10.24 -10.74
CA LEU A 329 -17.59 -9.67 -12.06
C LEU A 329 -19.05 -9.90 -12.45
N HIS A 330 -19.78 -10.79 -11.77
CA HIS A 330 -21.13 -11.19 -12.17
C HIS A 330 -22.29 -10.38 -11.58
N ASP A 331 -22.05 -9.48 -10.61
CA ASP A 331 -23.12 -8.70 -9.95
C ASP A 331 -23.17 -7.21 -10.36
N LYS A 332 -22.44 -6.80 -11.40
CA LYS A 332 -22.60 -5.45 -11.98
C LYS A 332 -23.45 -5.51 -13.26
N PRO A 333 -24.77 -5.26 -13.21
CA PRO A 333 -25.52 -4.95 -14.42
C PRO A 333 -25.09 -3.56 -14.89
N GLY A 334 -24.38 -3.49 -16.01
CA GLY A 334 -24.06 -2.23 -16.69
C GLY A 334 -22.57 -2.01 -16.94
N TYR A 335 -22.04 -2.71 -17.94
CA TYR A 335 -21.02 -2.17 -18.84
C TYR A 335 -21.58 -2.17 -20.26
#